data_AF-A0ABD3E1Z0-F1
#
_entry.id   AF-A0ABD3E1Z0-F1
#
_cell.length_a   1.000
_cell.length_b   1.000
_cell.length_c   1.000
_cell.angle_alpha   90.00
_cell.angle_beta   90.00
_cell.angle_gamma   90.00
#
_symmetry.space_group_name_H-M   'P 1'
#
loop_
_entity.id
_entity.type
_entity.pdbx_description
1 polymer ?
#
loop_
_entity_poly.entity_id
_entity_poly.type
_entity_poly.pdbx_seq_one_letter_code
_entity_poly.pdbx_strand_id
1 'polypeptide(L)'
;MSRYRGPRFKKIRRLGALPGLTNKRPKVGTDLRNQSRSGKKSQYRIRLEEKQKLRFHYGLTERQLLKYVRIAGKAKGSTGQVLLQLLEMRLDNILFRLGMASTIPAARQLVNHRHVLVNGRIVDIPSYRCKPRDNLSDSEMQFDSTIRELFDCFLGNLFLLLLLSIHIFRLFLIEIIELDSLLKILLFFLFSKQHFS
;
A
#
# COMPACT_ATOMS: atom_id res chain seq x y z
N MET A 1 -16.13 -6.43 -9.90
CA MET A 1 -15.43 -6.33 -8.58
C MET A 1 -16.04 -5.23 -7.73
N SER A 2 -16.27 -5.50 -6.43
CA SER A 2 -16.62 -4.45 -5.47
C SER A 2 -15.40 -3.57 -5.17
N ARG A 3 -15.55 -2.25 -5.28
CA ARG A 3 -14.50 -1.25 -4.96
C ARG A 3 -15.12 0.00 -4.36
N TYR A 4 -14.37 0.73 -3.54
CA TYR A 4 -14.79 2.03 -3.04
C TYR A 4 -14.72 3.08 -4.16
N ARG A 5 -15.86 3.69 -4.51
CA ARG A 5 -15.97 4.79 -5.51
C ARG A 5 -16.30 6.14 -4.88
N GLY A 6 -16.38 6.21 -3.55
CA GLY A 6 -16.81 7.41 -2.84
C GLY A 6 -15.72 8.50 -2.73
N PRO A 7 -16.05 9.64 -2.10
CA PRO A 7 -15.13 10.77 -1.94
C PRO A 7 -13.89 10.37 -1.12
N ARG A 8 -12.70 10.57 -1.67
CA ARG A 8 -11.40 10.18 -1.06
C ARG A 8 -11.01 11.10 0.09
N PHE A 9 -11.10 12.43 -0.10
CA PHE A 9 -10.73 13.41 0.94
C PHE A 9 -11.59 13.32 2.20
N LYS A 10 -12.84 12.88 2.09
CA LYS A 10 -13.70 12.63 3.27
C LYS A 10 -13.10 11.56 4.19
N LYS A 11 -12.43 10.54 3.64
CA LYS A 11 -11.76 9.49 4.44
C LYS A 11 -10.44 9.99 5.01
N ILE A 12 -9.67 10.74 4.24
CA ILE A 12 -8.36 11.27 4.64
C ILE A 12 -8.49 12.28 5.79
N ARG A 13 -9.48 13.18 5.74
CA ARG A 13 -9.74 14.11 6.85
C ARG A 13 -10.05 13.40 8.18
N ARG A 14 -10.65 12.21 8.12
CA ARG A 14 -11.01 11.43 9.32
C ARG A 14 -9.88 10.51 9.79
N LEU A 15 -9.20 9.82 8.87
CA LEU A 15 -8.25 8.74 9.17
C LEU A 15 -6.78 9.20 9.14
N GLY A 16 -6.49 10.34 8.51
CA GLY A 16 -5.14 10.84 8.27
C GLY A 16 -4.61 10.50 6.88
N ALA A 17 -3.29 10.54 6.73
CA ALA A 17 -2.59 10.33 5.47
C ALA A 17 -2.74 8.88 4.96
N LEU A 18 -3.13 8.74 3.70
CA LEU A 18 -3.30 7.45 3.02
C LEU A 18 -2.66 7.53 1.63
N PRO A 19 -1.34 7.29 1.50
CA PRO A 19 -0.62 7.49 0.24
C PRO A 19 -1.15 6.60 -0.88
N GLY A 20 -1.50 5.34 -0.59
CA GLY A 20 -2.09 4.43 -1.58
C GLY A 20 -3.41 4.91 -2.22
N LEU A 21 -4.15 5.82 -1.57
CA LEU A 21 -5.45 6.30 -2.05
C LEU A 21 -5.33 7.56 -2.93
N THR A 22 -4.45 8.49 -2.56
CA THR A 22 -4.19 9.73 -3.30
C THR A 22 -2.91 10.39 -2.80
N ASN A 23 -2.17 11.01 -3.73
CA ASN A 23 -0.98 11.82 -3.40
C ASN A 23 -1.35 13.27 -3.05
N LYS A 24 -2.58 13.70 -3.38
CA LYS A 24 -3.06 15.06 -3.10
C LYS A 24 -3.33 15.23 -1.60
N ARG A 25 -2.77 16.28 -1.01
CA ARG A 25 -3.03 16.65 0.38
C ARG A 25 -4.34 17.45 0.47
N PRO A 26 -5.22 17.15 1.45
CA PRO A 26 -6.40 17.98 1.65
C PRO A 26 -5.97 19.39 2.06
N LYS A 27 -6.63 20.42 1.51
CA LYS A 27 -6.51 21.77 2.07
C LYS A 27 -6.95 21.73 3.53
N VAL A 28 -6.16 22.36 4.41
CA VAL A 28 -6.48 22.50 5.84
C VAL A 28 -7.83 23.22 5.92
N GLY A 29 -8.85 22.51 6.39
CA GLY A 29 -10.15 23.12 6.64
C GLY A 29 -10.05 23.97 7.90
N THR A 30 -10.54 25.20 7.83
CA THR A 30 -10.74 26.15 8.95
C THR A 30 -11.84 25.66 9.92
N ASP A 31 -11.83 24.37 10.25
CA ASP A 31 -12.84 23.69 11.06
C ASP A 31 -12.48 23.72 12.56
N LEU A 32 -12.12 24.90 13.08
CA LEU A 32 -11.87 25.07 14.52
C LEU A 32 -13.11 24.70 15.36
N ARG A 33 -14.32 24.87 14.81
CA ARG A 33 -15.60 24.52 15.46
C ARG A 33 -15.94 23.03 15.50
N ASN A 34 -15.39 22.22 14.60
CA ASN A 34 -15.70 20.77 14.55
C ASN A 34 -14.65 19.92 15.26
N GLN A 35 -13.42 20.42 15.38
CA GLN A 35 -12.35 19.73 16.12
C GLN A 35 -12.56 19.79 17.64
N SER A 36 -13.22 20.84 18.15
CA SER A 36 -13.57 21.00 19.57
C SER A 36 -14.53 19.94 20.12
N ARG A 37 -15.18 19.14 19.25
CA ARG A 37 -16.12 18.07 19.65
C ARG A 37 -15.49 16.69 19.78
N SER A 38 -14.24 16.48 19.33
CA SER A 38 -13.62 15.15 19.41
C SER A 38 -12.94 14.96 20.76
N GLY A 39 -13.70 14.55 21.78
CA GLY A 39 -13.15 14.10 23.06
C GLY A 39 -12.16 12.93 22.93
N LYS A 40 -11.58 12.51 24.06
CA LYS A 40 -10.61 11.39 24.13
C LYS A 40 -11.16 10.16 23.39
N LYS A 41 -10.37 9.59 22.49
CA LYS A 41 -10.77 8.40 21.73
C LYS A 41 -10.75 7.18 22.64
N SER A 42 -11.80 6.35 22.56
CA SER A 42 -11.80 5.05 23.25
C SER A 42 -10.81 4.08 22.60
N GLN A 43 -10.34 3.09 23.37
CA GLN A 43 -9.44 2.04 22.87
C GLN A 43 -10.04 1.27 21.67
N TYR A 44 -11.36 1.09 21.65
CA TYR A 44 -12.05 0.50 20.50
C TYR A 44 -11.97 1.40 19.26
N ARG A 45 -12.20 2.70 19.42
CA ARG A 45 -12.14 3.66 18.31
C ARG A 45 -10.75 3.71 17.68
N ILE A 46 -9.70 3.67 18.49
CA ILE A 46 -8.31 3.63 18.00
C ILE A 46 -8.07 2.40 17.13
N ARG A 47 -8.42 1.20 17.64
CA ARG A 47 -8.31 -0.06 16.89
C ARG A 47 -9.14 -0.07 15.60
N LEU A 48 -10.34 0.50 15.64
CA LEU A 48 -11.20 0.63 14.47
C LEU A 48 -10.58 1.56 13.42
N GLU A 49 -10.03 2.69 13.82
CA GLU A 49 -9.37 3.63 12.91
C GLU A 49 -8.15 3.00 12.24
N GLU A 50 -7.32 2.25 12.97
CA GLU A 50 -6.18 1.52 12.40
C GLU A 50 -6.62 0.46 11.38
N LYS A 51 -7.67 -0.32 11.68
CA LYS A 51 -8.27 -1.26 10.71
C LYS A 51 -8.73 -0.54 9.45
N GLN A 52 -9.36 0.62 9.60
CA GLN A 52 -9.87 1.40 8.47
C GLN A 52 -8.74 2.01 7.64
N LYS A 53 -7.63 2.46 8.25
CA LYS A 53 -6.43 2.90 7.54
C LYS A 53 -5.90 1.81 6.62
N LEU A 54 -5.68 0.60 7.15
CA LEU A 54 -5.24 -0.55 6.35
C LEU A 54 -6.20 -0.84 5.19
N ARG A 55 -7.51 -0.87 5.47
CA ARG A 55 -8.53 -1.16 4.45
C ARG A 55 -8.48 -0.17 3.28
N PHE A 56 -8.44 1.12 3.58
CA PHE A 56 -8.45 2.16 2.54
C PHE A 56 -7.10 2.34 1.86
N HIS A 57 -5.99 2.07 2.56
CA HIS A 57 -4.66 2.09 1.97
C HIS A 57 -4.57 1.07 0.85
N TYR A 58 -4.84 -0.21 1.12
CA TYR A 58 -4.74 -1.30 0.13
C TYR A 58 -6.01 -1.49 -0.72
N GLY A 59 -7.04 -0.67 -0.54
CA GLY A 59 -8.28 -0.73 -1.33
C GLY A 59 -9.07 -2.04 -1.16
N LEU A 60 -9.05 -2.65 0.03
CA LEU A 60 -9.67 -3.95 0.30
C LEU A 60 -11.12 -3.86 0.78
N THR A 61 -11.88 -4.93 0.57
CA THR A 61 -13.17 -5.13 1.25
C THR A 61 -12.97 -5.71 2.66
N GLU A 62 -13.94 -5.52 3.56
CA GLU A 62 -13.83 -6.06 4.93
C GLU A 62 -13.78 -7.60 4.93
N ARG A 63 -14.56 -8.25 4.06
CA ARG A 63 -14.52 -9.71 3.89
C ARG A 63 -13.15 -10.21 3.44
N GLN A 64 -12.50 -9.51 2.51
CA GLN A 64 -11.14 -9.84 2.09
C GLN A 64 -10.13 -9.63 3.21
N LEU A 65 -10.21 -8.52 3.94
CA LEU A 65 -9.32 -8.25 5.07
C LEU A 65 -9.45 -9.35 6.15
N LEU A 66 -10.67 -9.76 6.49
CA LEU A 66 -10.91 -10.87 7.41
C LEU A 66 -10.28 -12.18 6.92
N LYS A 67 -10.34 -12.46 5.61
CA LYS A 67 -9.66 -13.64 5.03
C LYS A 67 -8.15 -13.57 5.22
N TYR A 68 -7.53 -12.41 4.99
CA TYR A 68 -6.09 -12.22 5.21
C TYR A 68 -5.70 -12.39 6.68
N VAL A 69 -6.48 -11.84 7.62
CA VAL A 69 -6.24 -12.02 9.06
C VAL A 69 -6.31 -13.50 9.46
N ARG A 70 -7.29 -14.25 8.94
CA ARG A 70 -7.39 -15.70 9.20
C ARG A 70 -6.20 -16.48 8.62
N ILE A 71 -5.68 -16.07 7.46
CA ILE A 71 -4.49 -16.69 6.86
C ILE A 71 -3.25 -16.35 7.70
N ALA A 72 -3.09 -15.09 8.10
CA ALA A 72 -1.97 -14.64 8.93
C ALA A 72 -1.97 -15.32 10.31
N GLY A 73 -3.14 -15.50 10.94
CA GLY A 73 -3.25 -16.19 12.22
C GLY A 73 -2.99 -17.69 12.17
N LYS A 74 -2.98 -18.30 10.97
CA LYS A 74 -2.58 -19.71 10.77
C LYS A 74 -1.09 -19.87 10.48
N ALA A 75 -0.42 -18.79 10.07
CA ALA A 75 1.00 -18.82 9.76
C ALA A 75 1.83 -18.84 11.05
N LYS A 76 3.03 -19.42 10.97
CA LYS A 76 4.00 -19.35 12.07
C LYS A 76 4.64 -17.96 12.08
N GLY A 77 4.74 -17.31 13.24
CA GLY A 77 5.35 -16.00 13.42
C GLY A 77 4.40 -14.93 13.97
N SER A 78 4.83 -13.67 13.95
CA SER A 78 4.00 -12.55 14.41
C SER A 78 2.87 -12.26 13.41
N THR A 79 1.62 -12.43 13.85
CA THR A 79 0.41 -12.24 13.03
C THR A 79 0.38 -10.90 12.31
N GLY A 80 0.85 -9.83 12.97
CA GLY A 80 0.88 -8.49 12.39
C GLY A 80 1.86 -8.36 11.21
N GLN A 81 3.05 -8.93 11.34
CA GLN A 81 4.06 -8.93 10.29
C GLN A 81 3.60 -9.72 9.08
N VAL A 82 3.09 -10.94 9.32
CA VAL A 82 2.59 -11.81 8.25
C VAL A 82 1.41 -11.17 7.51
N LEU A 83 0.50 -10.51 8.24
CA LEU A 83 -0.60 -9.78 7.62
C LEU A 83 -0.09 -8.69 6.68
N LEU A 84 0.87 -7.88 7.11
CA LEU A 84 1.43 -6.81 6.27
C LEU A 84 2.17 -7.39 5.05
N GLN A 85 2.93 -8.46 5.23
CA GLN A 85 3.61 -9.17 4.14
C GLN A 85 2.60 -9.64 3.08
N LEU A 86 1.50 -10.27 3.50
CA LEU A 86 0.44 -10.73 2.59
C LEU A 86 -0.24 -9.58 1.81
N LEU A 87 -0.30 -8.39 2.41
CA LEU A 87 -0.87 -7.20 1.78
C LEU A 87 0.12 -6.53 0.82
N GLU A 88 1.40 -6.47 1.17
CA GLU A 88 2.43 -5.87 0.32
C GLU A 88 2.72 -6.72 -0.93
N MET A 89 2.62 -8.05 -0.84
CA MET A 89 2.84 -9.00 -1.95
C MET A 89 1.73 -9.03 -3.01
N ARG A 90 0.71 -8.16 -2.90
CA ARG A 90 -0.36 -8.09 -3.89
C ARG A 90 0.12 -7.40 -5.16
N LEU A 91 -0.30 -7.90 -6.33
CA LEU A 91 0.08 -7.33 -7.63
C LEU A 91 -0.23 -5.83 -7.75
N ASP A 92 -1.44 -5.40 -7.34
CA ASP A 92 -1.81 -3.98 -7.39
C ASP A 92 -0.94 -3.07 -6.51
N ASN A 93 -0.50 -3.59 -5.37
CA ASN A 93 0.38 -2.87 -4.46
C ASN A 93 1.82 -2.84 -5.00
N ILE A 94 2.31 -3.94 -5.58
CA ILE A 94 3.65 -3.99 -6.18
C ILE A 94 3.76 -3.00 -7.35
N LEU A 95 2.77 -2.94 -8.24
CA LEU A 95 2.74 -1.97 -9.34
C LEU A 95 2.75 -0.51 -8.85
N PHE A 96 2.05 -0.23 -7.75
CA PHE A 96 2.08 1.08 -7.11
C PHE A 96 3.47 1.38 -6.51
N ARG A 97 4.10 0.41 -5.84
CA ARG A 97 5.45 0.55 -5.26
C ARG A 97 6.53 0.75 -6.32
N LEU A 98 6.38 0.12 -7.48
CA LEU A 98 7.26 0.26 -8.65
C LEU A 98 7.07 1.60 -9.39
N GLY A 99 6.05 2.39 -9.03
CA GLY A 99 5.77 3.68 -9.69
C GLY A 99 5.05 3.55 -11.04
N MET A 100 4.67 2.35 -11.47
CA MET A 100 3.92 2.11 -12.73
C MET A 100 2.50 2.68 -12.67
N ALA A 101 2.01 3.00 -11.47
CA ALA A 101 0.75 3.67 -11.25
C ALA A 101 0.86 4.71 -10.12
N SER A 102 0.24 5.87 -10.31
CA SER A 102 0.26 6.96 -9.33
C SER A 102 -0.53 6.69 -8.05
N THR A 103 -1.54 5.81 -8.11
CA THR A 103 -2.39 5.42 -6.96
C THR A 103 -2.82 3.95 -7.07
N ILE A 104 -3.12 3.29 -5.96
CA ILE A 104 -3.56 1.89 -5.97
C ILE A 104 -4.85 1.67 -6.79
N PRO A 105 -5.88 2.54 -6.74
CA PRO A 105 -7.03 2.41 -7.61
C PRO A 105 -6.68 2.44 -9.11
N ALA A 106 -5.66 3.20 -9.51
CA ALA A 106 -5.15 3.23 -10.88
C ALA A 106 -4.40 1.93 -11.22
N ALA A 107 -3.54 1.44 -10.33
CA ALA A 107 -2.88 0.14 -10.50
C ALA A 107 -3.88 -1.00 -10.71
N ARG A 108 -4.96 -1.02 -9.91
CA ARG A 108 -6.04 -2.01 -10.06
C ARG A 108 -6.76 -1.90 -11.40
N GLN A 109 -6.89 -0.68 -11.93
CA GLN A 109 -7.49 -0.45 -13.23
C GLN A 109 -6.59 -1.03 -14.32
N LEU A 110 -5.28 -0.77 -14.28
CA LEU A 110 -4.32 -1.33 -15.23
C LEU A 110 -4.36 -2.86 -15.26
N VAL A 111 -4.36 -3.50 -14.09
CA VAL A 111 -4.45 -4.97 -13.98
C VAL A 111 -5.78 -5.49 -14.55
N ASN A 112 -6.91 -4.90 -14.17
CA ASN A 112 -8.22 -5.34 -14.67
C ASN A 112 -8.37 -5.21 -16.20
N HIS A 113 -7.65 -4.26 -16.82
CA HIS A 113 -7.65 -4.06 -18.27
C HIS A 113 -6.61 -4.90 -19.01
N ARG A 114 -5.97 -5.89 -18.34
CA ARG A 114 -5.04 -6.85 -18.95
C ARG A 114 -3.74 -6.23 -19.48
N HIS A 115 -3.30 -5.11 -18.92
CA HIS A 115 -2.04 -4.46 -19.32
C HIS A 115 -0.79 -5.09 -18.70
N VAL A 116 -0.94 -6.03 -17.75
CA VAL A 116 0.15 -6.57 -16.95
C VAL A 116 0.35 -8.05 -17.25
N LEU A 117 1.60 -8.42 -17.52
CA LEU A 117 2.07 -9.78 -17.70
C LEU A 117 2.89 -10.19 -16.48
N VAL A 118 2.65 -11.40 -15.97
CA VAL A 118 3.47 -12.04 -14.94
C VAL A 118 4.04 -13.32 -15.54
N ASN A 119 5.37 -13.42 -15.62
CA ASN A 119 6.06 -14.56 -16.23
C ASN A 119 5.55 -14.88 -17.66
N GLY A 120 5.29 -13.84 -18.47
CA GLY A 120 4.79 -13.98 -19.84
C GLY A 120 3.30 -14.31 -19.99
N ARG A 121 2.52 -14.35 -18.90
CA ARG A 121 1.07 -14.61 -18.92
C ARG A 121 0.29 -13.39 -18.46
N ILE A 122 -0.82 -13.09 -19.14
CA ILE A 122 -1.75 -12.01 -18.76
C ILE A 122 -2.38 -12.33 -17.40
N VAL A 123 -2.27 -11.40 -16.45
CA VAL A 123 -2.91 -11.50 -15.14
C VAL A 123 -3.88 -10.33 -14.98
N ASP A 124 -5.17 -10.64 -14.89
CA ASP A 124 -6.25 -9.66 -14.74
C ASP A 124 -6.82 -9.56 -13.32
N ILE A 125 -6.16 -10.21 -12.34
CA ILE A 125 -6.60 -10.29 -10.95
C ILE A 125 -5.72 -9.40 -10.07
N PRO A 126 -6.21 -8.23 -9.59
CA PRO A 126 -5.44 -7.35 -8.71
C PRO A 126 -5.07 -7.97 -7.36
N SER A 127 -5.76 -9.03 -6.94
CA SER A 127 -5.45 -9.77 -5.71
C SER A 127 -4.47 -10.93 -5.91
N TYR A 128 -3.87 -11.05 -7.09
CA TYR A 128 -2.79 -11.99 -7.35
C TYR A 128 -1.65 -11.77 -6.34
N ARG A 129 -1.15 -12.87 -5.77
CA ARG A 129 -0.04 -12.86 -4.82
C ARG A 129 1.23 -13.17 -5.59
N CYS A 130 2.08 -12.17 -5.78
CA CYS A 130 3.36 -12.35 -6.43
C CYS A 130 4.29 -13.13 -5.52
N LYS A 131 5.02 -14.09 -6.09
CA LYS A 131 6.07 -14.83 -5.40
C LYS A 131 7.41 -14.14 -5.60
N PRO A 132 8.37 -14.36 -4.69
CA PRO A 132 9.75 -13.98 -4.96
C PRO A 132 10.20 -14.60 -6.28
N ARG A 133 10.88 -13.83 -7.13
CA ARG A 133 11.34 -14.19 -8.50
C ARG A 133 10.27 -14.18 -9.60
N ASP A 134 9.06 -13.67 -9.34
CA ASP A 134 8.13 -13.38 -10.43
C ASP A 134 8.63 -12.17 -11.25
N ASN A 135 8.68 -12.33 -12.57
CA ASN A 135 9.01 -11.26 -13.50
C ASN A 135 7.73 -10.54 -13.92
N LEU A 136 7.68 -9.24 -13.65
CA LEU A 136 6.61 -8.36 -14.10
C LEU A 136 7.01 -7.72 -15.42
N SER A 137 6.16 -7.84 -16.42
CA SER A 137 6.36 -7.23 -17.73
C SER A 137 5.08 -6.55 -18.16
N ASP A 138 5.21 -5.53 -18.98
CA ASP A 138 4.07 -4.84 -19.56
C ASP A 138 3.69 -5.50 -20.87
N SER A 139 2.38 -5.63 -21.14
CA SER A 139 1.94 -5.97 -22.48
C SER A 139 2.30 -4.80 -23.38
N GLU A 140 3.22 -5.01 -24.32
CA GLU A 140 3.81 -4.00 -25.22
C GLU A 140 2.80 -3.08 -25.93
N MET A 141 1.52 -3.44 -25.93
CA MET A 141 0.51 -2.85 -26.80
C MET A 141 -0.01 -1.46 -26.41
N GLN A 142 -0.10 -1.04 -25.14
CA GLN A 142 -0.84 0.21 -24.83
C GLN A 142 -0.44 0.88 -23.50
N PHE A 143 0.79 1.35 -23.36
CA PHE A 143 1.01 2.48 -22.46
C PHE A 143 0.81 3.75 -23.27
N ASP A 144 -0.31 4.44 -23.04
CA ASP A 144 -0.50 5.82 -23.50
C ASP A 144 0.79 6.59 -23.21
N SER A 145 1.32 7.29 -24.21
CA SER A 145 2.57 8.07 -24.17
C SER A 145 2.67 8.96 -22.92
N THR A 146 1.53 9.42 -22.40
CA THR A 146 1.41 10.22 -21.18
C THR A 146 1.94 9.56 -19.90
N ILE A 147 1.89 8.22 -19.77
CA ILE A 147 2.42 7.51 -18.60
C ILE A 147 3.93 7.31 -18.74
N ARG A 148 4.44 7.05 -19.96
CA ARG A 148 5.88 7.05 -20.24
C ARG A 148 6.50 8.41 -19.98
N GLU A 149 5.86 9.49 -20.42
CA GLU A 149 6.29 10.87 -20.13
C GLU A 149 6.33 11.16 -18.62
N LEU A 150 5.39 10.66 -17.83
CA LEU A 150 5.43 10.77 -16.37
C LEU A 150 6.54 9.92 -15.73
N PHE A 151 6.89 8.78 -16.33
CA PHE A 151 7.99 7.91 -15.92
C PHE A 151 9.35 8.58 -16.24
N ASP A 152 9.48 9.16 -17.44
CA ASP A 152 10.67 9.84 -17.94
C ASP A 152 10.93 11.17 -17.21
N CYS A 153 9.88 11.94 -16.89
CA CYS A 153 9.99 13.18 -16.10
C CYS A 153 10.42 12.90 -14.64
N PHE A 154 10.12 11.71 -14.12
CA PHE A 154 10.54 11.27 -12.78
C PHE A 154 11.95 10.66 -12.79
N LEU A 155 12.33 9.94 -13.86
CA LEU A 155 13.65 9.35 -14.08
C LEU A 155 14.72 10.37 -14.49
N GLY A 156 14.35 11.51 -15.09
CA GLY A 156 15.29 12.56 -15.50
C GLY A 156 16.14 13.13 -14.35
N ASN A 157 15.60 13.17 -13.13
CA ASN A 157 16.35 13.56 -11.93
C ASN A 157 17.06 12.39 -11.24
N LEU A 158 16.79 11.14 -11.65
CA LEU A 158 17.35 9.94 -11.02
C LEU A 158 18.42 9.25 -11.88
N PHE A 159 18.54 9.57 -13.18
CA PHE A 159 19.46 8.90 -14.10
C PHE A 159 20.94 9.09 -13.71
N LEU A 160 21.31 10.24 -13.14
CA LEU A 160 22.65 10.50 -12.61
C LEU A 160 22.92 9.84 -11.24
N LEU A 161 21.88 9.52 -10.47
CA LEU A 161 21.97 8.74 -9.23
C LEU A 161 21.90 7.22 -9.47
N LEU A 162 21.30 6.79 -10.59
CA LEU A 162 21.11 5.38 -10.94
C LEU A 162 22.45 4.67 -11.22
N LEU A 163 23.40 5.30 -11.91
CA LEU A 163 24.71 4.69 -12.16
C LEU A 163 25.53 4.45 -10.89
N LEU A 164 25.40 5.31 -9.87
CA LEU A 164 26.05 5.13 -8.56
C LEU A 164 25.25 4.25 -7.58
N SER A 165 23.92 4.14 -7.78
CA SER A 165 23.02 3.42 -6.88
C SER A 165 22.75 1.97 -7.28
N ILE A 166 22.89 1.56 -8.56
CA ILE A 166 22.68 0.16 -9.00
C ILE A 166 23.58 -0.83 -8.23
N HIS A 167 24.78 -0.41 -7.80
CA HIS A 167 25.68 -1.24 -7.02
C HIS A 167 25.30 -1.31 -5.52
N ILE A 168 24.66 -0.27 -4.98
CA ILE A 168 24.20 -0.21 -3.58
C ILE A 168 22.81 -0.86 -3.43
N PHE A 169 21.93 -0.72 -4.42
CA PHE A 169 20.55 -1.23 -4.38
C PHE A 169 20.47 -2.76 -4.45
N ARG A 170 21.45 -3.42 -5.09
CA ARG A 170 21.56 -4.90 -5.08
C ARG A 170 21.90 -5.46 -3.70
N LEU A 171 22.57 -4.68 -2.84
CA LEU A 171 22.83 -5.02 -1.44
C LEU A 171 21.69 -4.56 -0.51
N PHE A 172 21.05 -3.42 -0.80
CA PHE A 172 20.01 -2.84 0.06
C PHE A 172 18.66 -3.58 0.03
N LEU A 173 18.37 -4.33 -1.04
CA LEU A 173 17.13 -5.11 -1.18
C LEU A 173 17.10 -6.40 -0.33
N ILE A 174 18.23 -6.76 0.30
CA ILE A 174 18.30 -7.86 1.27
C ILE A 174 18.07 -7.36 2.71
N GLU A 175 18.38 -6.09 3.03
CA GLU A 175 18.25 -5.53 4.40
C GLU A 175 16.95 -4.72 4.67
N ILE A 176 16.32 -4.07 3.67
CA ILE A 176 15.13 -3.23 3.92
C ILE A 176 13.91 -4.03 4.42
N ILE A 177 13.84 -5.35 4.16
CA ILE A 177 12.71 -6.16 4.63
C ILE A 177 12.74 -6.34 6.17
N GLU A 178 13.89 -6.14 6.83
CA GLU A 178 14.03 -6.26 8.28
C GLU A 178 13.80 -4.95 9.05
N LEU A 179 14.24 -3.78 8.57
CA LEU A 179 14.29 -2.57 9.41
C LEU A 179 12.97 -1.76 9.49
N ASP A 180 12.16 -1.70 8.43
CA ASP A 180 10.86 -1.00 8.47
C ASP A 180 9.77 -1.80 9.20
N SER A 181 9.96 -3.11 9.29
CA SER A 181 9.16 -4.03 10.10
C SER A 181 9.41 -3.77 11.58
N LEU A 182 10.69 -3.68 11.99
CA LEU A 182 11.10 -3.51 13.39
C LEU A 182 10.61 -2.20 14.01
N LEU A 183 10.58 -1.09 13.28
CA LEU A 183 10.10 0.19 13.84
C LEU A 183 8.58 0.20 14.08
N LYS A 184 7.79 -0.49 13.24
CA LYS A 184 6.34 -0.67 13.42
C LYS A 184 6.00 -1.72 14.47
N ILE A 185 6.83 -2.75 14.65
CA ILE A 185 6.72 -3.75 15.72
C ILE A 185 7.09 -3.12 17.06
N LEU A 186 8.14 -2.29 17.15
CA LEU A 186 8.55 -1.62 18.37
C LEU A 186 7.45 -0.65 18.85
N LEU A 187 6.82 0.09 17.92
CA LEU A 187 5.68 0.97 18.23
C LEU A 187 4.43 0.18 18.67
N PHE A 188 4.27 -1.06 18.18
CA PHE A 188 3.19 -1.97 18.60
C PHE A 188 3.48 -2.64 19.95
N PHE A 189 4.75 -2.97 20.25
CA PHE A 189 5.16 -3.61 21.51
C PHE A 189 5.24 -2.63 22.68
N LEU A 190 5.70 -1.39 22.46
CA LEU A 190 5.69 -0.32 23.47
C LEU A 190 4.28 0.05 23.94
N PHE A 191 3.25 -0.17 23.12
CA PHE A 191 1.85 0.05 23.50
C PHE A 191 1.12 -1.20 24.01
N SER A 192 1.66 -2.40 23.79
CA SER A 192 1.02 -3.67 24.21
C SER A 192 1.46 -4.15 25.60
N LYS A 193 2.57 -3.64 26.14
CA LYS A 193 3.16 -4.16 27.39
C LYS A 193 2.55 -3.60 28.68
N GLN A 194 1.59 -2.67 28.62
CA GLN A 194 0.99 -2.07 29.83
C GLN A 194 -0.33 -2.70 30.31
N HIS A 195 -0.96 -3.64 29.61
CA HIS A 195 -2.26 -4.18 30.08
C HIS A 195 -2.49 -5.66 29.74
N PHE A 196 -1.52 -6.50 30.09
CA PHE A 196 -1.79 -7.91 30.39
C PHE A 196 -1.10 -8.27 31.71
N SER A 197 -1.61 -7.67 32.79
CA SER A 197 -1.55 -8.13 34.18
C SER A 197 -2.76 -7.50 34.88
#